data_AF-A0A4Q1D8Q6-F1
#
_entry.id   AF-A0A4Q1D8Q6-F1
#
_cell.length_a   1.000
_cell.length_b   1.000
_cell.length_c   1.000
_cell.angle_alpha   90.00
_cell.angle_beta   90.00
_cell.angle_gamma   90.00
#
_symmetry.space_group_name_H-M   'P 1'
#
loop_
_entity.id
_entity.type
_entity.pdbx_description
1 polymer ?
#
loop_
_entity_poly.entity_id
_entity_poly.type
_entity_poly.pdbx_seq_one_letter_code
_entity_poly.pdbx_strand_id
1 'polypeptide(L)'
;MNTENDKQRINGLQDGLLNDLLGKISEQEQQASDDRMLMSLKIYNRMKELGLNQTQFAAMAGKQVSVISKWLSGTHNFTMETLTLISGMLNIRLLDLEEQPIHRMELTIKGDEHLKPECIDEIINSVGGMAVASQSFSL
;
A
#
# COMPACT_ATOMS: atom_id res chain seq x y z
N MET A 1 0.69 -45.07 34.27
CA MET A 1 0.56 -43.79 33.53
C MET A 1 1.44 -43.89 32.30
N ASN A 2 0.85 -44.01 31.10
CA ASN A 2 1.57 -44.28 29.86
C ASN A 2 1.86 -42.96 29.12
N THR A 3 2.92 -42.28 29.55
CA THR A 3 3.28 -40.91 29.15
C THR A 3 3.83 -40.79 27.72
N GLU A 4 4.16 -41.90 27.07
CA GLU A 4 4.67 -41.94 25.69
C GLU A 4 3.55 -41.92 24.64
N ASN A 5 2.43 -42.58 24.95
CA ASN A 5 1.27 -42.65 24.05
C ASN A 5 0.49 -41.32 24.01
N ASP A 6 0.47 -40.58 25.12
CA ASP A 6 -0.13 -39.25 25.16
C ASP A 6 0.68 -38.27 24.30
N LYS A 7 2.02 -38.23 24.41
CA LYS A 7 2.89 -37.34 23.61
C LYS A 7 2.74 -37.53 22.10
N GLN A 8 2.57 -38.77 21.62
CA GLN A 8 2.36 -39.05 20.20
C GLN A 8 0.99 -38.56 19.69
N ARG A 9 -0.04 -38.58 20.54
CA ARG A 9 -1.37 -38.06 20.21
C ARG A 9 -1.41 -36.53 20.15
N ILE A 10 -0.64 -35.83 20.99
CA ILE A 10 -0.61 -34.35 21.02
C ILE A 10 0.09 -33.79 19.78
N ASN A 11 1.18 -34.42 19.32
CA ASN A 11 1.88 -34.01 18.09
C ASN A 11 0.99 -34.19 16.84
N GLY A 12 0.31 -35.33 16.69
CA GLY A 12 -0.59 -35.54 15.55
C GLY A 12 -1.81 -34.61 15.54
N LEU A 13 -2.30 -34.20 16.72
CA LEU A 13 -3.39 -33.23 16.83
C LEU A 13 -2.93 -31.80 16.51
N GLN A 14 -1.71 -31.43 16.91
CA GLN A 14 -1.09 -30.14 16.57
C GLN A 14 -0.82 -30.02 15.08
N ASP A 15 -0.30 -31.07 14.44
CA ASP A 15 -0.01 -31.07 13.01
C ASP A 15 -1.30 -30.98 12.16
N GLY A 16 -2.37 -31.67 12.56
CA GLY A 16 -3.67 -31.58 11.89
C GLY A 16 -4.32 -30.20 12.03
N LEU A 17 -4.32 -29.63 13.24
CA LEU A 17 -4.86 -28.29 13.50
C LEU A 17 -4.04 -27.21 12.79
N LEU A 18 -2.70 -27.33 12.80
CA LEU A 18 -1.80 -26.40 12.12
C LEU A 18 -2.00 -26.46 10.60
N ASN A 19 -2.09 -27.66 10.01
CA ASN A 19 -2.36 -27.81 8.58
C ASN A 19 -3.75 -27.32 8.17
N ASP A 20 -4.77 -27.51 9.00
CA ASP A 20 -6.12 -26.97 8.75
C ASP A 20 -6.17 -25.44 8.89
N LEU A 21 -5.34 -24.85 9.74
CA LEU A 21 -5.22 -23.39 9.86
C LEU A 21 -4.39 -22.78 8.72
N LEU A 22 -3.31 -23.44 8.31
CA LEU A 22 -2.50 -23.04 7.16
C LEU A 22 -3.27 -23.21 5.84
N GLY A 23 -4.08 -24.28 5.71
CA GLY A 23 -4.93 -24.53 4.55
C GLY A 23 -6.15 -23.61 4.44
N LYS A 24 -6.42 -22.77 5.45
CA LYS A 24 -7.51 -21.77 5.43
C LYS A 24 -7.08 -20.40 4.92
N ILE A 25 -5.78 -20.12 4.84
CA ILE A 25 -5.28 -18.88 4.26
C ILE A 25 -5.22 -19.09 2.75
N SER A 26 -5.90 -18.23 2.00
CA SER A 26 -5.84 -18.30 0.54
C SER A 26 -4.43 -17.95 0.04
N GLU A 27 -4.02 -18.53 -1.09
CA GLU A 27 -2.74 -18.17 -1.74
C GLU A 27 -2.61 -16.65 -1.96
N GLN A 28 -3.73 -15.99 -2.25
CA GLN A 28 -3.79 -14.54 -2.42
C GLN A 28 -3.49 -13.76 -1.13
N GLU A 29 -4.00 -14.22 0.02
CA GLU A 29 -3.70 -13.59 1.32
C GLU A 29 -2.24 -13.78 1.71
N GLN A 30 -1.68 -14.95 1.42
CA GLN A 30 -0.26 -15.22 1.63
C GLN A 30 0.60 -14.30 0.77
N GLN A 31 0.31 -14.21 -0.52
CA GLN A 31 1.03 -13.33 -1.45
C GLN A 31 0.96 -11.87 -0.99
N ALA A 32 -0.22 -11.38 -0.61
CA ALA A 32 -0.37 -10.02 -0.09
C ALA A 32 0.43 -9.79 1.20
N SER A 33 0.58 -10.82 2.04
CA SER A 33 1.42 -10.75 3.25
C SER A 33 2.90 -10.68 2.90
N ASP A 34 3.34 -11.49 1.94
CA ASP A 34 4.72 -11.51 1.47
C ASP A 34 5.09 -10.17 0.81
N ASP A 35 4.20 -9.61 0.00
CA ASP A 35 4.39 -8.30 -0.66
C ASP A 35 4.54 -7.17 0.37
N ARG A 36 3.70 -7.15 1.42
CA ARG A 36 3.83 -6.18 2.52
C ARG A 36 5.15 -6.31 3.25
N MET A 37 5.56 -7.54 3.55
CA MET A 37 6.84 -7.81 4.21
C MET A 37 8.01 -7.34 3.35
N LEU A 38 7.99 -7.63 2.05
CA LEU A 38 9.02 -7.22 1.12
C LEU A 38 9.12 -5.69 1.01
N MET A 39 7.99 -4.99 0.98
CA MET A 39 7.98 -3.52 1.04
C MET A 39 8.61 -2.99 2.33
N SER A 40 8.21 -3.52 3.49
CA SER A 40 8.79 -3.12 4.78
C SER A 40 10.29 -3.35 4.84
N LEU A 41 10.77 -4.49 4.36
CA LEU A 41 12.20 -4.80 4.29
C LEU A 41 12.96 -3.85 3.37
N LYS A 42 12.42 -3.53 2.20
CA LYS A 42 13.03 -2.59 1.25
C LYS A 42 13.18 -1.19 1.86
N ILE A 43 12.15 -0.72 2.57
CA ILE A 43 12.19 0.56 3.31
C ILE A 43 13.26 0.48 4.41
N TYR A 44 13.23 -0.58 5.23
CA TYR A 44 14.18 -0.75 6.33
C TYR A 44 15.64 -0.76 5.87
N ASN A 45 15.94 -1.55 4.83
CA ASN A 45 17.29 -1.67 4.28
C ASN A 45 17.78 -0.32 3.77
N ARG A 46 16.92 0.42 3.06
CA ARG A 46 17.28 1.75 2.60
C ARG A 46 17.54 2.74 3.73
N MET A 47 16.71 2.72 4.78
CA MET A 47 16.95 3.54 5.96
C MET A 47 18.33 3.23 6.58
N LYS A 48 18.70 1.95 6.65
CA LYS A 48 20.00 1.51 7.17
C LYS A 48 21.16 1.96 6.31
N GLU A 49 21.06 1.87 4.99
CA GLU A 49 22.08 2.37 4.05
C GLU A 49 22.33 3.88 4.24
N LEU A 50 21.28 4.63 4.54
CA LEU A 50 21.36 6.07 4.82
C LEU A 50 21.80 6.39 6.26
N GLY A 51 22.04 5.38 7.11
CA GLY A 51 22.39 5.57 8.52
C GLY A 51 21.25 6.11 9.39
N LEU A 52 20.00 6.01 8.92
CA LEU A 52 18.83 6.54 9.60
C LEU A 52 18.28 5.56 10.63
N ASN A 53 17.97 6.07 11.81
CA ASN A 53 17.12 5.38 12.79
C ASN A 53 15.63 5.75 12.62
N GLN A 54 14.73 5.01 13.27
CA GLN A 54 13.28 5.25 13.14
C GLN A 54 12.86 6.64 13.62
N THR A 55 13.53 7.21 14.63
CA THR A 55 13.23 8.55 15.14
C THR A 55 13.59 9.64 14.14
N GLN A 56 14.75 9.52 13.49
CA GLN A 56 15.19 10.44 12.43
C GLN A 56 14.26 10.35 11.21
N PHE A 57 13.90 9.13 10.80
CA PHE A 57 12.99 8.96 9.68
C PHE A 57 11.57 9.46 10.01
N ALA A 58 11.10 9.27 11.24
CA ALA A 58 9.83 9.84 11.70
C ALA A 58 9.81 11.37 11.62
N ALA A 59 10.90 12.02 12.07
CA ALA A 59 11.06 13.47 11.98
C ALA A 59 11.05 13.94 10.52
N MET A 60 11.78 13.25 9.65
CA MET A 60 11.82 13.53 8.21
C MET A 60 10.44 13.37 7.53
N ALA A 61 9.67 12.36 7.95
CA ALA A 61 8.33 12.11 7.44
C ALA A 61 7.24 13.01 8.07
N GLY A 62 7.57 13.79 9.11
CA GLY A 62 6.58 14.53 9.89
C GLY A 62 5.55 13.61 10.56
N LYS A 63 5.94 12.38 10.93
CA LYS A 63 5.09 11.36 11.56
C LYS A 63 5.61 10.97 12.94
N GLN A 64 4.80 10.26 13.70
CA GLN A 64 5.22 9.67 14.96
C GLN A 64 6.07 8.41 14.72
N VAL A 65 7.01 8.12 15.63
CA VAL A 65 7.85 6.90 15.56
C VAL A 65 7.01 5.63 15.55
N SER A 66 5.85 5.63 16.23
CA SER A 66 4.90 4.51 16.21
C SER A 66 4.35 4.21 14.82
N VAL A 67 4.21 5.23 13.96
CA VAL A 67 3.79 5.05 12.57
C VAL A 67 4.90 4.41 11.75
N ILE A 68 6.15 4.86 11.94
CA ILE A 68 7.31 4.25 11.29
C ILE A 68 7.47 2.79 11.72
N SER A 69 7.34 2.50 13.00
CA SER A 69 7.38 1.12 13.51
C SER A 69 6.31 0.23 12.87
N LYS A 70 5.10 0.75 12.65
CA LYS A 70 4.04 0.06 11.89
C LYS A 70 4.42 -0.16 10.42
N TRP A 71 5.01 0.83 9.75
CA TRP A 71 5.47 0.65 8.37
C TRP A 71 6.55 -0.44 8.26
N LEU A 72 7.38 -0.59 9.29
CA LEU A 72 8.46 -1.57 9.30
C LEU A 72 8.05 -2.95 9.83
N SER A 73 6.80 -3.13 10.28
CA SER A 73 6.35 -4.40 10.86
C SER A 73 6.05 -5.49 9.82
N GLY A 74 5.94 -5.17 8.54
CA GLY A 74 5.58 -6.11 7.48
C GLY A 74 4.10 -6.47 7.42
N THR A 75 3.28 -5.95 8.34
CA THR A 75 1.85 -6.29 8.47
C THR A 75 0.93 -5.12 8.14
N HIS A 76 1.49 -3.95 7.82
CA HIS A 76 0.73 -2.76 7.51
C HIS A 76 0.34 -2.69 6.03
N ASN A 77 -0.91 -2.32 5.76
CA ASN A 77 -1.35 -2.01 4.41
C ASN A 77 -0.90 -0.61 4.02
N PHE A 78 -0.16 -0.49 2.93
CA PHE A 78 0.30 0.80 2.41
C PHE A 78 -0.70 1.38 1.41
N THR A 79 -0.87 2.71 1.45
CA THR A 79 -1.56 3.45 0.39
C THR A 79 -0.56 3.93 -0.66
N MET A 80 -1.01 4.16 -1.89
CA MET A 80 -0.17 4.73 -2.96
C MET A 80 0.48 6.05 -2.56
N GLU A 81 -0.26 6.92 -1.86
CA GLU A 81 0.26 8.18 -1.31
C GLU A 81 1.42 7.93 -0.34
N THR A 82 1.27 6.97 0.58
CA THR A 82 2.32 6.62 1.54
C THR A 82 3.56 6.07 0.85
N LEU A 83 3.39 5.19 -0.14
CA LEU A 83 4.51 4.62 -0.91
C LEU A 83 5.24 5.68 -1.72
N THR A 84 4.50 6.61 -2.32
CA THR A 84 5.08 7.73 -3.09
C THR A 84 5.87 8.66 -2.18
N LEU A 85 5.30 9.00 -1.01
CA LEU A 85 5.96 9.81 0.01
C LEU A 85 7.27 9.15 0.47
N ILE A 86 7.23 7.87 0.84
CA ILE A 86 8.41 7.13 1.31
C ILE A 86 9.46 7.00 0.19
N SER A 87 9.03 6.72 -1.05
CA SER A 87 9.91 6.63 -2.22
C SER A 87 10.67 7.93 -2.45
N GLY A 88 9.98 9.08 -2.36
CA GLY A 88 10.61 10.41 -2.49
C GLY A 88 11.56 10.73 -1.34
N MET A 89 11.16 10.42 -0.10
CA MET A 89 12.00 10.65 1.08
C MET A 89 13.29 9.83 1.05
N LEU A 90 13.20 8.54 0.79
CA LEU A 90 14.34 7.62 0.83
C LEU A 90 15.08 7.52 -0.51
N ASN A 91 14.59 8.23 -1.54
CA ASN A 91 15.06 8.18 -2.91
C ASN A 91 15.23 6.74 -3.42
N ILE A 92 14.15 5.96 -3.35
CA ILE A 92 14.06 4.57 -3.82
C ILE A 92 12.81 4.35 -4.65
N ARG A 93 12.84 3.37 -5.54
CA ARG A 93 11.66 2.92 -6.28
C ARG A 93 10.97 1.79 -5.50
N LEU A 94 9.88 2.07 -4.80
CA LEU A 94 9.09 1.02 -4.12
C LEU A 94 8.12 0.31 -5.07
N LEU A 95 7.63 1.01 -6.09
CA LEU A 95 6.70 0.51 -7.09
C LEU A 95 7.44 0.27 -8.41
N ASP A 96 7.15 -0.86 -9.06
CA ASP A 96 7.62 -1.15 -10.41
C ASP A 96 6.51 -0.80 -11.40
N LEU A 97 6.49 0.47 -11.81
CA LEU A 97 5.55 0.98 -12.80
C LEU A 97 6.32 1.10 -14.11
N GLU A 98 5.88 0.40 -15.15
CA GLU A 98 6.47 0.62 -16.48
C GLU A 98 6.29 2.09 -16.87
N GLU A 99 7.36 2.70 -17.37
CA GLU A 99 7.37 4.09 -17.81
C GLU A 99 6.56 4.25 -19.09
N GLN A 100 5.24 4.19 -18.97
CA GLN A 100 4.34 4.68 -20.00
C GLN A 100 4.23 6.20 -19.82
N PRO A 101 4.50 7.01 -20.86
CA PRO A 101 4.41 8.46 -20.74
C PRO A 101 2.97 8.86 -20.36
N ILE A 102 2.81 9.38 -19.14
CA ILE A 102 1.55 9.97 -18.70
C ILE A 102 1.37 11.28 -19.46
N HIS A 103 0.50 11.27 -20.47
CA HIS A 103 0.13 12.47 -21.20
C HIS A 103 -0.99 13.19 -20.46
N ARG A 104 -0.65 14.23 -19.70
CA ARG A 104 -1.66 15.10 -19.08
C ARG A 104 -2.16 16.10 -20.13
N MET A 105 -3.42 15.99 -20.51
CA MET A 105 -4.09 16.93 -21.38
C MET A 105 -5.05 17.79 -20.56
N GLU A 106 -4.89 19.11 -20.62
CA GLU A 106 -5.83 20.06 -20.04
C GLU A 106 -6.79 20.51 -21.13
N LEU A 107 -8.10 20.26 -20.96
CA LEU A 107 -9.14 20.66 -21.90
C LEU A 107 -9.97 21.78 -21.28
N THR A 108 -10.03 22.93 -21.95
CA THR A 108 -10.92 24.03 -21.57
C THR A 108 -12.23 23.90 -22.34
N ILE A 109 -13.33 23.62 -21.63
CA ILE A 109 -14.67 23.55 -22.22
C ILE A 109 -15.35 24.90 -22.02
N LYS A 110 -15.78 25.55 -23.10
CA LYS A 110 -16.69 26.71 -23.05
C LYS A 110 -18.12 26.19 -23.15
N GLY A 111 -18.80 26.10 -22.02
CA GLY A 111 -20.23 25.77 -21.95
C GLY A 111 -21.11 27.03 -22.03
N ASP A 112 -22.40 26.83 -22.29
CA ASP A 112 -23.39 27.87 -21.99
C ASP A 112 -23.66 27.91 -20.47
N GLU A 113 -24.39 28.91 -20.02
CA GLU A 113 -24.77 29.11 -18.61
C GLU A 113 -25.43 27.87 -17.96
N HIS A 114 -25.99 26.97 -18.75
CA HIS A 114 -26.74 25.80 -18.28
C HIS A 114 -25.86 24.57 -18.04
N LEU A 115 -24.57 24.61 -18.39
CA LEU A 115 -23.67 23.48 -18.16
C LEU A 115 -23.28 23.42 -16.67
N LYS A 116 -24.06 22.67 -15.90
CA LYS A 116 -23.78 22.44 -14.48
C LYS A 116 -22.51 21.59 -14.31
N PRO A 117 -21.71 21.85 -13.26
CA PRO A 117 -20.49 21.08 -13.00
C PRO A 117 -20.77 19.57 -12.84
N GLU A 118 -21.91 19.26 -12.23
CA GLU A 118 -22.41 17.89 -11.96
C GLU A 118 -22.60 17.07 -13.25
N CYS A 119 -22.92 17.73 -14.37
CA CYS A 119 -23.08 17.06 -15.66
C CYS A 119 -21.73 16.66 -16.28
N ILE A 120 -20.63 17.34 -15.94
CA ILE A 120 -19.31 17.06 -16.49
C ILE A 120 -18.79 15.72 -15.95
N ASP A 121 -18.94 15.48 -14.64
CA ASP A 121 -18.51 14.23 -14.02
C ASP A 121 -19.30 13.03 -14.58
N GLU A 122 -20.62 13.20 -14.82
CA GLU A 122 -21.45 12.16 -15.45
C GLU A 122 -20.97 11.83 -16.87
N ILE A 123 -20.64 12.85 -17.67
CA ILE A 123 -20.08 12.66 -19.01
C ILE A 123 -18.72 11.95 -18.94
N ILE A 124 -17.81 12.40 -18.07
CA ILE A 124 -16.49 11.79 -17.89
C ILE A 124 -16.62 10.30 -17.53
N ASN A 125 -17.53 9.97 -16.61
CA ASN A 125 -17.77 8.59 -16.20
C ASN A 125 -18.38 7.76 -17.34
N SER A 126 -19.27 8.34 -18.15
CA SER A 126 -19.87 7.64 -19.31
C SER A 126 -18.84 7.28 -20.40
N VAL A 127 -17.73 8.03 -20.51
CA VAL A 127 -16.66 7.80 -21.49
C VAL A 127 -15.46 7.04 -20.90
N GLY A 128 -15.61 6.46 -19.70
CA GLY A 128 -14.60 5.58 -19.11
C GLY A 128 -13.75 6.18 -17.99
N GLY A 129 -14.08 7.38 -17.48
CA GLY A 129 -13.56 7.88 -16.20
C GLY A 129 -12.09 8.32 -16.19
N MET A 130 -11.53 8.67 -17.36
CA MET A 130 -10.09 8.98 -17.50
C MET A 130 -9.74 10.46 -17.32
N ALA A 131 -10.69 11.29 -16.88
CA ALA A 131 -10.51 12.72 -16.69
C ALA A 131 -11.02 13.16 -15.31
N VAL A 132 -10.63 14.35 -14.86
CA VAL A 132 -11.12 14.97 -13.62
C VAL A 132 -11.54 16.40 -13.94
N ALA A 133 -12.77 16.77 -13.60
CA ALA A 133 -13.25 18.14 -13.77
C ALA A 133 -12.61 19.06 -12.70
N SER A 134 -12.14 20.25 -13.10
CA SER A 134 -11.70 21.28 -12.16
C SER A 134 -12.19 22.67 -12.62
N GLN A 135 -12.60 23.52 -11.67
CA GLN A 135 -13.02 24.89 -11.95
C GLN A 135 -12.03 25.87 -11.32
N SER A 136 -11.56 26.82 -12.12
CA SER A 136 -10.78 27.96 -11.62
C SER A 136 -11.71 29.17 -11.54
N PHE A 137 -11.97 29.66 -10.33
CA PHE A 137 -12.58 30.97 -10.13
C PHE A 137 -11.46 32.01 -10.08
N SER A 138 -11.43 32.93 -11.04
CA SER A 138 -10.57 34.11 -10.94
C SER A 138 -11.18 35.08 -9.92
N LEU A 139 -10.37 35.53 -8.95
CA LEU A 139 -10.70 36.60 -8.01
C LEU A 139 -10.74 37.97 -8.70
#